data_AF-A0A7C5CL68-F1
#
_entry.id   AF-A0A7C5CL68-F1
#
_cell.length_a   1.000
_cell.length_b   1.000
_cell.length_c   1.000
_cell.angle_alpha   90.00
_cell.angle_beta   90.00
_cell.angle_gamma   90.00
#
_symmetry.space_group_name_H-M   'P 1'
#
loop_
_entity.id
_entity.type
_entity.pdbx_description
1 polymer ?
#
loop_
_entity_poly.entity_id
_entity_poly.type
_entity_poly.pdbx_seq_one_letter_code
_entity_poly.pdbx_strand_id
1 'polypeptide(L)'
;MSSMAGKLHDGAKIVLWVARVWSLINLGFVILIMGGELLTPHAPPPTSARDIISMAFFLGMCLGLVIAWRWEAIGGVITLAGLVAFYATLYLADGRLPRGPYFVLVAAPGILFLVHWAMTHHEKGTPGG
;
A
#
# COMPACT_ATOMS: atom_id res chain seq x y z
N MET A 1 -20.96 -23.75 -16.21
CA MET A 1 -20.05 -22.60 -16.47
C MET A 1 -20.58 -21.28 -15.91
N SER A 2 -21.90 -21.00 -15.92
CA SER A 2 -22.50 -19.78 -15.31
C SER A 2 -22.26 -19.60 -13.79
N SER A 3 -22.22 -20.69 -13.02
CA SER A 3 -22.02 -20.62 -11.54
C SER A 3 -20.59 -20.21 -11.12
N MET A 4 -19.59 -20.42 -11.97
CA MET A 4 -18.19 -20.14 -11.63
C MET A 4 -17.83 -18.67 -11.86
N ALA A 5 -18.34 -18.07 -12.94
CA ALA A 5 -18.18 -16.65 -13.24
C ALA A 5 -18.82 -15.74 -12.15
N GLY A 6 -19.99 -16.13 -11.63
CA GLY A 6 -20.63 -15.39 -10.53
C GLY A 6 -19.77 -15.32 -9.26
N LYS A 7 -19.17 -16.44 -8.86
CA LYS A 7 -18.33 -16.52 -7.65
C LYS A 7 -17.04 -15.71 -7.75
N LEU A 8 -16.45 -15.62 -8.94
CA LEU A 8 -15.23 -14.84 -9.18
C LEU A 8 -15.50 -13.34 -9.06
N HIS A 9 -16.63 -12.88 -9.62
CA HIS A 9 -17.06 -11.50 -9.51
C HIS A 9 -17.38 -11.09 -8.06
N ASP A 10 -18.07 -11.94 -7.30
CA ASP A 10 -18.34 -11.69 -5.89
C ASP A 10 -17.04 -11.68 -5.06
N GLY A 11 -16.11 -12.59 -5.36
CA GLY A 11 -14.79 -12.64 -4.74
C GLY A 11 -13.96 -11.38 -4.99
N ALA A 12 -13.91 -10.89 -6.23
CA ALA A 12 -13.20 -9.67 -6.59
C ALA A 12 -13.74 -8.46 -5.79
N LYS A 13 -15.07 -8.30 -5.72
CA LYS A 13 -15.69 -7.23 -4.92
C LYS A 13 -15.30 -7.28 -3.45
N ILE A 14 -15.26 -8.47 -2.86
CA ILE A 14 -14.84 -8.65 -1.46
C ILE A 14 -13.39 -8.21 -1.27
N VAL A 15 -12.48 -8.65 -2.16
CA VAL A 15 -11.06 -8.24 -2.11
C VAL A 15 -10.93 -6.73 -2.17
N LEU A 16 -11.63 -6.08 -3.09
CA LEU A 16 -11.60 -4.61 -3.23
C LEU A 16 -12.13 -3.89 -1.99
N TRP A 17 -13.22 -4.40 -1.41
CA TRP A 17 -13.82 -3.79 -0.23
C TRP A 17 -12.90 -3.91 0.99
N VAL A 18 -12.31 -5.10 1.21
CA VAL A 18 -11.31 -5.33 2.25
C VAL A 18 -10.09 -4.41 2.04
N ALA A 19 -9.60 -4.28 0.79
CA ALA A 19 -8.48 -3.40 0.46
C ALA A 19 -8.78 -1.94 0.82
N ARG A 20 -9.97 -1.43 0.50
CA ARG A 20 -10.37 -0.05 0.80
C ARG A 20 -10.50 0.20 2.30
N VAL A 21 -11.17 -0.69 3.03
CA VAL A 21 -11.35 -0.54 4.48
C VAL A 21 -10.00 -0.58 5.19
N TRP A 22 -9.14 -1.53 4.85
CA TRP A 22 -7.80 -1.63 5.44
C TRP A 22 -6.94 -0.41 5.06
N SER A 23 -6.95 0.00 3.79
CA SER A 23 -6.27 1.22 3.35
C SER A 23 -6.70 2.45 4.14
N LEU A 24 -8.00 2.60 4.42
CA LEU A 24 -8.52 3.74 5.17
C LEU A 24 -8.07 3.71 6.63
N ILE A 25 -8.08 2.53 7.26
CA ILE A 25 -7.59 2.35 8.64
C ILE A 25 -6.11 2.72 8.71
N ASN A 26 -5.28 2.23 7.78
CA ASN A 26 -3.85 2.55 7.74
C ASN A 26 -3.62 4.05 7.53
N LEU A 27 -4.30 4.67 6.57
CA LEU A 27 -4.18 6.12 6.31
C LEU A 27 -4.62 6.95 7.51
N GLY A 28 -5.75 6.61 8.12
CA GLY A 28 -6.24 7.27 9.33
C GLY A 28 -5.24 7.16 10.48
N PHE A 29 -4.68 5.98 10.71
CA PHE A 29 -3.66 5.77 11.74
C PHE A 29 -2.39 6.60 11.48
N VAL A 30 -1.90 6.64 10.24
CA VAL A 30 -0.74 7.46 9.86
C VAL A 30 -1.02 8.95 10.05
N ILE A 31 -2.20 9.42 9.63
CA ILE A 31 -2.60 10.82 9.80
C ILE A 31 -2.69 11.18 11.29
N LEU A 32 -3.22 10.29 12.13
CA LEU A 32 -3.29 10.52 13.58
C LEU A 32 -1.90 10.65 14.20
N ILE A 33 -0.97 9.77 13.84
CA ILE A 33 0.41 9.83 14.34
C ILE A 33 1.10 11.10 13.86
N MET A 34 1.07 11.38 12.56
CA MET A 34 1.75 12.55 11.99
C MET A 34 1.13 13.86 12.48
N GLY A 35 -0.20 13.91 12.60
CA GLY A 35 -0.90 15.05 13.16
C GLY A 35 -0.58 15.27 14.64
N GLY A 36 -0.48 14.18 15.41
CA GLY A 36 -0.02 14.22 16.80
C GLY A 36 1.39 14.80 16.94
N GLU A 37 2.34 14.30 16.17
CA GLU A 37 3.72 14.83 16.16
C GLU A 37 3.79 16.29 15.69
N LEU A 38 2.88 16.74 14.83
CA LEU A 38 2.86 18.13 14.36
C LEU A 38 2.30 19.11 15.41
N LEU A 39 1.35 18.65 16.23
CA LEU A 39 0.73 19.44 17.31
C LEU A 39 1.58 19.42 18.58
N THR A 40 2.13 18.26 18.92
CA THR A 40 2.98 18.01 20.09
C THR A 40 4.17 17.17 19.65
N PRO A 41 5.27 17.80 19.20
CA PRO A 41 6.45 17.08 18.76
C PRO A 41 7.05 16.29 19.93
N HIS A 42 7.09 14.97 19.78
CA HIS A 42 7.76 14.08 20.73
C HIS A 42 9.06 13.53 20.14
N ALA A 43 9.12 13.37 18.82
CA ALA A 43 10.32 12.94 18.12
C ALA A 43 11.21 14.13 17.72
N PRO A 44 12.55 13.95 17.73
CA PRO A 44 13.45 14.91 17.10
C PRO A 44 13.08 15.08 15.62
N PRO A 45 13.14 16.30 15.08
CA PRO A 45 12.89 16.51 13.66
C PRO A 45 13.91 15.72 12.81
N PRO A 46 13.50 15.25 11.62
CA PRO A 46 14.39 14.53 10.71
C PRO A 46 15.50 15.48 10.26
N THR A 47 16.72 15.21 10.74
CA THR A 47 17.90 16.06 10.49
C THR A 47 18.88 15.40 9.51
N SER A 48 18.82 14.07 9.36
CA SER A 48 19.67 13.34 8.43
C SER A 48 18.99 13.17 7.07
N ALA A 49 19.79 13.10 6.00
CA ALA A 49 19.29 12.78 4.66
C ALA A 49 18.55 11.43 4.64
N ARG A 50 19.02 10.46 5.44
CA ARG A 50 18.38 9.15 5.62
C ARG A 50 16.96 9.29 6.16
N ASP A 51 16.73 10.12 7.17
CA ASP A 51 15.40 10.29 7.76
C ASP A 51 14.43 10.95 6.79
N ILE A 52 14.90 11.98 6.06
CA ILE A 52 14.10 12.70 5.07
C ILE A 52 13.72 11.78 3.91
N ILE A 53 14.68 11.02 3.36
CA ILE A 53 14.43 10.09 2.24
C ILE A 53 13.51 8.95 2.68
N SER A 54 13.72 8.39 3.86
CA SER A 54 12.86 7.32 4.41
C SER A 54 11.43 7.84 4.61
N MET A 55 11.26 9.04 5.16
CA MET A 55 9.94 9.67 5.28
C MET A 55 9.29 9.92 3.93
N ALA A 56 10.04 10.38 2.92
CA ALA A 56 9.52 10.60 1.58
C ALA A 56 9.00 9.30 0.94
N PHE A 57 9.74 8.19 1.05
CA PHE A 57 9.27 6.90 0.55
C PHE A 57 8.08 6.35 1.32
N PHE A 58 8.03 6.55 2.64
CA PHE A 58 6.87 6.18 3.45
C PHE A 58 5.61 6.97 3.03
N LEU A 59 5.74 8.29 2.83
CA LEU A 59 4.64 9.10 2.31
C LEU A 59 4.26 8.71 0.88
N GLY A 60 5.23 8.38 0.03
CA GLY A 60 5.00 7.83 -1.31
C GLY A 60 4.19 6.54 -1.29
N MET A 61 4.46 5.64 -0.33
CA MET A 61 3.67 4.42 -0.12
C MET A 61 2.21 4.76 0.21
N CYS A 62 1.98 5.70 1.13
CA CYS A 62 0.64 6.17 1.50
C CYS A 62 -0.08 6.82 0.31
N LEU A 63 0.62 7.62 -0.49
CA LEU A 63 0.07 8.21 -1.72
C LEU A 63 -0.34 7.12 -2.72
N GLY A 64 0.47 6.05 -2.86
CA GLY A 64 0.12 4.88 -3.67
C GLY A 64 -1.22 4.26 -3.24
N LEU A 65 -1.46 4.15 -1.93
CA LEU A 65 -2.73 3.63 -1.41
C LEU A 65 -3.91 4.52 -1.80
N VAL A 66 -3.75 5.84 -1.71
CA VAL A 66 -4.79 6.80 -2.13
C VAL A 66 -5.04 6.70 -3.64
N ILE A 67 -3.99 6.61 -4.45
CA ILE A 67 -4.10 6.47 -5.91
C ILE A 67 -4.81 5.15 -6.27
N ALA A 68 -4.57 4.08 -5.52
CA ALA A 68 -5.13 2.76 -5.77
C ALA A 68 -6.67 2.74 -5.70
N TRP A 69 -7.29 3.70 -5.02
CA TRP A 69 -8.74 3.80 -4.95
C TRP A 69 -9.40 4.09 -6.30
N ARG A 70 -8.69 4.82 -7.17
CA ARG A 70 -9.17 5.16 -8.52
C ARG A 70 -8.43 4.38 -9.61
N TRP A 71 -7.17 4.02 -9.37
CA TRP A 71 -6.26 3.33 -10.28
C TRP A 71 -5.51 2.21 -9.55
N GLU A 72 -6.19 1.08 -9.37
CA GLU A 72 -5.76 -0.03 -8.51
C GLU A 72 -4.35 -0.55 -8.85
N ALA A 73 -4.06 -0.78 -10.13
CA ALA A 73 -2.75 -1.25 -10.57
C ALA A 73 -1.64 -0.24 -10.28
N ILE A 74 -1.83 1.01 -10.72
CA ILE A 74 -0.82 2.06 -10.59
C ILE A 74 -0.56 2.32 -9.09
N GLY A 75 -1.63 2.49 -8.31
CA GLY A 75 -1.51 2.75 -6.88
C GLY A 75 -0.86 1.59 -6.13
N GLY A 76 -1.26 0.35 -6.41
CA GLY A 76 -0.65 -0.82 -5.77
C GLY A 76 0.83 -1.00 -6.12
N VAL A 77 1.23 -0.73 -7.37
CA VAL A 77 2.66 -0.71 -7.76
C VAL A 77 3.41 0.40 -7.03
N ILE A 78 2.86 1.61 -6.95
CA ILE A 78 3.48 2.73 -6.22
C ILE A 78 3.65 2.37 -4.73
N THR A 79 2.63 1.78 -4.10
CA THR A 79 2.71 1.34 -2.71
C THR A 79 3.83 0.32 -2.50
N LEU A 80 3.92 -0.69 -3.37
CA LEU A 80 4.98 -1.71 -3.28
C LEU A 80 6.37 -1.12 -3.55
N ALA A 81 6.51 -0.29 -4.58
CA ALA A 81 7.77 0.38 -4.90
C ALA A 81 8.23 1.28 -3.73
N GLY A 82 7.31 2.01 -3.12
CA GLY A 82 7.57 2.81 -1.92
C GLY A 82 8.03 1.97 -0.74
N LEU A 83 7.44 0.80 -0.50
CA LEU A 83 7.87 -0.15 0.54
C LEU A 83 9.28 -0.66 0.30
N VAL A 84 9.56 -1.10 -0.93
CA VAL A 84 10.89 -1.62 -1.30
C VAL A 84 11.94 -0.53 -1.18
N ALA A 85 11.66 0.67 -1.68
CA ALA A 85 12.56 1.80 -1.58
C ALA A 85 12.81 2.21 -0.12
N PHE A 86 11.77 2.25 0.71
CA PHE A 86 11.88 2.50 2.14
C PHE A 86 12.80 1.49 2.83
N TYR A 87 12.57 0.19 2.61
CA TYR A 87 13.40 -0.88 3.19
C TYR A 87 14.84 -0.83 2.68
N ALA A 88 15.03 -0.53 1.39
CA ALA A 88 16.35 -0.38 0.80
C ALA A 88 17.12 0.79 1.41
N THR A 89 16.48 1.96 1.58
CA THR A 89 17.11 3.11 2.25
C THR A 89 17.54 2.78 3.68
N LEU A 90 16.66 2.13 4.46
CA LEU A 90 16.97 1.74 5.83
C LEU A 90 18.10 0.71 5.90
N TYR A 91 18.06 -0.29 5.02
CA TYR A 91 19.10 -1.32 4.97
C TYR A 91 20.46 -0.76 4.55
N LEU A 92 20.50 0.10 3.54
CA LEU A 92 21.73 0.71 3.05
C LEU A 92 22.35 1.68 4.06
N ALA A 93 21.53 2.37 4.86
CA ALA A 93 22.01 3.32 5.86
C ALA A 93 22.40 2.66 7.18
N ASP A 94 21.57 1.74 7.70
CA ASP A 94 21.70 1.20 9.05
C ASP A 94 22.22 -0.25 9.07
N GLY A 95 22.36 -0.89 7.89
CA GLY A 95 22.74 -2.30 7.75
C GLY A 95 21.71 -3.29 8.29
N ARG A 96 20.51 -2.80 8.66
CA ARG A 96 19.50 -3.58 9.37
C ARG A 96 18.13 -3.30 8.79
N LEU A 97 17.34 -4.37 8.64
CA LEU A 97 15.94 -4.26 8.27
C LEU A 97 15.10 -3.84 9.49
N PRO A 98 13.96 -3.17 9.27
CA PRO A 98 12.97 -2.93 10.32
C PRO A 98 12.60 -4.24 11.02
N ARG A 99 12.63 -4.25 12.35
CA ARG A 99 12.40 -5.46 13.15
C ARG A 99 10.94 -5.94 13.17
N GLY A 100 10.00 -5.17 12.62
CA GLY A 100 8.57 -5.45 12.71
C GLY A 100 7.85 -5.43 11.36
N PRO A 101 6.75 -6.19 11.23
CA PRO A 101 5.98 -6.31 9.98
C PRO A 101 5.11 -5.08 9.66
N TYR A 102 5.17 -4.03 10.48
CA TYR A 102 4.24 -2.89 10.46
C TYR A 102 4.13 -2.23 9.08
N PHE A 103 5.26 -1.94 8.43
CA PHE A 103 5.26 -1.31 7.11
C PHE A 103 4.71 -2.23 6.01
N VAL A 104 4.89 -3.54 6.16
CA VAL A 104 4.29 -4.53 5.25
C VAL A 104 2.78 -4.56 5.45
N LEU A 105 2.28 -4.45 6.69
CA LEU A 105 0.84 -4.33 6.96
C LEU A 105 0.24 -3.03 6.40
N VAL A 106 1.03 -1.94 6.35
CA VAL A 106 0.63 -0.70 5.68
C VAL A 106 0.52 -0.90 4.17
N ALA A 107 1.45 -1.63 3.57
CA ALA A 107 1.48 -1.90 2.13
C ALA A 107 0.52 -3.02 1.67
N ALA A 108 0.05 -3.88 2.58
CA ALA A 108 -0.81 -5.03 2.28
C ALA A 108 -2.07 -4.69 1.46
N PRO A 109 -2.79 -3.59 1.72
CA PRO A 109 -3.92 -3.19 0.87
C PRO A 109 -3.50 -2.91 -0.59
N GLY A 110 -2.29 -2.39 -0.82
CA GLY A 110 -1.73 -2.19 -2.15
C GLY A 110 -1.58 -3.50 -2.92
N ILE A 111 -1.19 -4.58 -2.24
CA ILE A 111 -1.15 -5.92 -2.81
C ILE A 111 -2.57 -6.40 -3.15
N LEU A 112 -3.53 -6.19 -2.26
CA LEU A 112 -4.93 -6.57 -2.53
C LEU A 112 -5.53 -5.81 -3.72
N PHE A 113 -5.20 -4.53 -3.89
CA PHE A 113 -5.58 -3.76 -5.08
C PHE A 113 -4.97 -4.36 -6.37
N LEU A 114 -3.72 -4.81 -6.33
CA LEU A 114 -3.10 -5.48 -7.48
C LEU A 114 -3.74 -6.84 -7.78
N VAL A 115 -4.07 -7.61 -6.73
CA VAL A 115 -4.75 -8.90 -6.88
C VAL A 115 -6.13 -8.70 -7.51
N HIS A 116 -6.89 -7.70 -7.05
CA HIS A 116 -8.18 -7.35 -7.64
C HIS A 116 -8.04 -6.95 -9.12
N TRP A 117 -7.05 -6.12 -9.44
CA TRP A 117 -6.77 -5.72 -10.82
C TRP A 117 -6.43 -6.92 -11.72
N ALA A 118 -5.60 -7.85 -11.23
CA ALA A 118 -5.26 -9.07 -11.97
C ALA A 118 -6.50 -9.93 -12.23
N MET A 119 -7.33 -10.17 -11.20
CA MET A 119 -8.57 -10.95 -11.32
C MET A 119 -9.52 -10.37 -12.39
N THR A 120 -9.68 -9.05 -12.44
CA THR A 120 -10.57 -8.38 -13.41
C THR A 120 -9.96 -8.25 -14.81
N HIS A 121 -8.64 -8.27 -14.96
CA HIS A 121 -7.97 -8.25 -16.27
C HIS A 121 -7.89 -9.64 -16.92
N HIS A 122 -7.78 -10.70 -16.13
CA HIS A 122 -7.82 -12.08 -16.65
C HIS A 122 -9.17 -12.45 -17.29
N GLU A 123 -10.27 -11.78 -16.93
CA GLU A 123 -11.58 -11.99 -17.58
C GLU A 123 -11.66 -11.47 -19.02
N LYS A 124 -10.79 -10.52 -19.41
CA LYS A 124 -10.74 -9.97 -20.77
C LYS A 124 -9.84 -10.78 -21.71
N GLY A 125 -9.18 -11.83 -21.21
CA GLY A 125 -8.18 -12.62 -21.91
C GLY A 125 -8.68 -13.91 -22.57
N THR A 126 -9.99 -14.19 -22.58
CA THR A 126 -10.57 -15.25 -23.43
C THR A 126 -11.10 -14.62 -24.73
N PRO A 127 -10.27 -14.52 -25.81
CA PRO A 127 -10.83 -14.43 -27.14
C PRO A 127 -11.63 -15.71 -27.36
N GLY A 128 -12.92 -15.55 -27.69
CA GLY A 128 -13.80 -16.66 -28.02
C GLY A 128 -13.16 -17.58 -29.06
N GLY A 129 -13.17 -18.87 -28.75
CA GLY A 129 -13.16 -19.95 -29.73
C GLY A 129 -14.58 -20.51 -29.83
#